data_AF-A0A1F6BB11-F1
#
_entry.id   AF-A0A1F6BB11-F1
#
_cell.length_a   1.000
_cell.length_b   1.000
_cell.length_c   1.000
_cell.angle_alpha   90.00
_cell.angle_beta   90.00
_cell.angle_gamma   90.00
#
_symmetry.space_group_name_H-M   'P 1'
#
loop_
_entity.id
_entity.type
_entity.pdbx_description
1 polymer ?
#
loop_
_entity_poly.entity_id
_entity_poly.type
_entity_poly.pdbx_seq_one_letter_code
_entity_poly.pdbx_strand_id
1 'polypeptide(L)' 'MKPRIWDYNLDNNWKPVTNSEWELYLIRKINYNDLTGIPKAKLKKHLPGIKKELDPGKFLLIDYYLKQSK' A
#
# COMPACT_ATOMS: atom_id res chain seq x y z
N MET A 1 -0.27 17.94 -3.53
CA MET A 1 0.86 17.13 -3.04
C MET A 1 1.80 16.91 -4.23
N LYS A 2 3.05 17.42 -4.19
CA LYS A 2 3.99 17.19 -5.30
C LYS A 2 4.39 15.71 -5.29
N PRO A 3 4.32 14.98 -6.42
CA PRO A 3 4.81 13.61 -6.47
C PRO A 3 6.30 13.61 -6.13
N ARG A 4 6.72 12.72 -5.23
CA ARG A 4 8.15 12.57 -4.93
C ARG A 4 8.79 11.94 -6.17
N ILE A 5 9.88 12.54 -6.66
CA ILE A 5 10.58 12.19 -7.91
C ILE A 5 10.92 10.69 -8.06
N TRP A 6 10.88 9.92 -6.97
CA TRP A 6 11.10 8.48 -6.93
C TRP A 6 10.08 7.64 -7.71
N ASP A 7 8.86 8.14 -7.96
CA ASP A 7 7.82 7.38 -8.67
C ASP A 7 8.12 7.13 -10.17
N TYR A 8 9.09 7.82 -10.76
CA TYR A 8 9.29 7.88 -12.21
C TYR A 8 10.44 7.02 -12.77
N ASN A 9 11.35 6.51 -11.92
CA ASN A 9 12.52 5.73 -12.35
C ASN A 9 12.55 4.32 -11.73
N LEU A 10 11.41 3.65 -11.64
CA LEU A 10 11.36 2.26 -11.21
C LEU A 10 11.51 1.35 -12.43
N ASP A 11 12.36 0.32 -12.33
CA ASP A 11 12.42 -0.73 -13.34
C ASP A 11 11.04 -1.36 -13.54
N ASN A 12 10.73 -1.81 -14.76
CA ASN A 12 9.47 -2.49 -15.07
C ASN A 12 9.22 -3.74 -14.19
N ASN A 13 10.30 -4.32 -13.64
CA ASN A 13 10.27 -5.48 -12.76
C ASN A 13 10.48 -5.14 -11.28
N TRP A 14 10.47 -3.86 -10.92
CA TRP A 14 10.71 -3.41 -9.56
C TRP A 14 9.66 -4.01 -8.61
N LYS A 15 10.14 -4.50 -7.47
CA LYS A 15 9.30 -5.02 -6.39
C LYS A 15 9.83 -4.50 -5.05
N PRO A 16 8.95 -4.15 -4.11
CA PRO A 16 9.37 -3.71 -2.79
C PRO A 16 10.07 -4.87 -2.04
N VAL A 17 11.25 -4.58 -1.49
CA VAL A 17 12.07 -5.54 -0.74
C VAL A 17 12.06 -5.20 0.74
N THR A 18 12.30 -3.93 1.08
CA THR A 18 12.37 -3.43 2.45
C THR A 18 10.99 -3.09 3.01
N ASN A 19 10.88 -2.97 4.35
CA ASN A 19 9.61 -2.60 4.98
C ASN A 19 9.11 -1.22 4.51
N SER A 20 10.01 -0.23 4.41
CA SER A 20 9.66 1.12 3.96
C SER A 20 9.24 1.16 2.49
N GLU A 21 9.86 0.36 1.62
CA GLU A 21 9.41 0.21 0.23
C GLU A 21 8.02 -0.41 0.14
N TRP A 22 7.73 -1.43 0.97
CA TRP A 22 6.40 -2.03 1.06
C TRP A 22 5.36 -1.01 1.51
N GLU A 23 5.67 -0.20 2.52
CA GLU A 23 4.78 0.85 3.01
C GLU A 23 4.46 1.89 1.94
N LEU A 24 5.49 2.43 1.27
CA LEU A 24 5.33 3.38 0.18
C LEU A 24 4.54 2.79 -1.00
N TYR A 25 4.86 1.55 -1.40
CA TYR A 25 4.16 0.85 -2.47
C TYR A 25 2.68 0.69 -2.15
N LEU A 26 2.34 0.26 -0.92
CA LEU A 26 0.96 0.09 -0.48
C LEU A 26 0.22 1.42 -0.39
N ILE A 27 0.83 2.46 0.18
CA ILE A 27 0.24 3.81 0.25
C ILE A 27 -0.16 4.27 -1.15
N ARG A 28 0.77 4.18 -2.11
CA ARG A 28 0.53 4.55 -3.51
C ARG A 28 -0.62 3.72 -4.08
N LYS A 29 -0.49 2.39 -4.11
CA LYS A 29 -1.48 1.49 -4.71
C LYS A 29 -2.89 1.71 -4.15
N ILE A 30 -3.03 1.79 -2.83
CA ILE A 30 -4.31 2.02 -2.17
C ILE A 30 -4.87 3.40 -2.49
N ASN A 31 -4.08 4.47 -2.36
CA ASN A 31 -4.54 5.83 -2.63
C ASN A 31 -4.90 6.05 -4.10
N TYR A 32 -4.30 5.30 -5.03
CA TYR A 32 -4.65 5.31 -6.46
C TYR A 32 -5.68 4.24 -6.86
N ASN A 33 -6.32 3.55 -5.89
CA ASN A 33 -7.33 2.50 -6.12
C ASN A 33 -6.84 1.27 -6.91
N ASP A 34 -5.52 1.08 -7.04
CA ASP A 34 -4.96 -0.13 -7.61
C ASP A 34 -4.72 -1.16 -6.49
N LEU A 35 -5.69 -2.04 -6.26
CA LEU A 35 -5.59 -3.10 -5.24
C LEU A 35 -5.08 -4.44 -5.79
N THR A 36 -4.68 -4.47 -7.06
CA THR A 36 -4.29 -5.71 -7.74
C THR A 36 -2.88 -6.15 -7.33
N GLY A 37 -2.60 -7.47 -7.34
CA GLY A 37 -1.25 -8.00 -7.12
C GLY A 37 -0.64 -7.73 -5.74
N ILE A 38 -1.42 -7.25 -4.76
CA ILE A 38 -0.96 -7.01 -3.40
C ILE A 38 -1.08 -8.33 -2.60
N PRO A 39 0.02 -8.90 -2.09
CA PRO A 39 -0.07 -10.08 -1.25
C PRO A 39 -0.78 -9.75 0.07
N LYS A 40 -1.84 -10.50 0.41
CA LYS A 40 -2.63 -10.31 1.65
C LYS A 40 -1.76 -10.26 2.92
N ALA A 41 -0.72 -11.10 3.00
CA ALA A 41 0.22 -11.12 4.11
C ALA A 41 1.00 -9.81 4.27
N LYS A 42 1.44 -9.21 3.15
CA LYS A 42 2.14 -7.92 3.15
C LYS A 42 1.19 -6.79 3.52
N LEU A 43 -0.03 -6.80 2.98
CA LEU A 43 -1.07 -5.84 3.35
C LEU A 43 -1.35 -5.88 4.85
N LYS A 44 -1.58 -7.06 5.43
CA LYS A 44 -1.82 -7.24 6.87
C LYS A 44 -0.65 -6.77 7.74
N LYS A 45 0.59 -7.00 7.30
CA LYS A 45 1.80 -6.60 8.04
C LYS A 45 1.95 -5.08 8.11
N HIS A 46 1.74 -4.38 6.99
CA HIS A 46 2.12 -2.97 6.85
C HIS A 46 0.95 -1.99 7.05
N LEU A 47 -0.31 -2.42 6.90
CA LEU A 47 -1.49 -1.55 7.03
C LEU A 47 -1.53 -0.72 8.33
N PRO A 48 -1.18 -1.26 9.52
CA PRO A 48 -1.19 -0.47 10.76
C PRO A 48 -0.20 0.71 10.72
N GLY A 49 0.95 0.53 10.07
CA GLY A 49 2.01 1.54 10.01
C GLY A 49 1.67 2.70 9.05
N ILE A 50 0.86 2.44 8.03
CA ILE A 50 0.55 3.43 6.98
C ILE A 50 -0.82 4.12 7.14
N LYS A 51 -1.56 3.82 8.22
CA LYS A 51 -2.92 4.34 8.46
C LYS A 51 -3.04 5.86 8.27
N LYS A 52 -2.04 6.62 8.73
CA LYS A 52 -2.06 8.10 8.68
C LYS A 52 -1.85 8.67 7.27
N GLU A 53 -1.29 7.88 6.36
CA GLU A 53 -0.97 8.27 4.98
C GLU A 53 -2.06 7.83 3.98
N LEU A 54 -3.06 7.08 4.45
CA LEU A 54 -4.17 6.62 3.65
C LEU A 54 -5.38 7.52 3.82
N ASP A 55 -6.19 7.62 2.75
CA ASP A 55 -7.55 8.11 2.89
C ASP A 55 -8.31 7.27 3.95
N PRO A 56 -9.01 7.91 4.92
CA PRO A 56 -9.67 7.20 6.01
C PRO A 56 -10.68 6.14 5.54
N GLY A 57 -11.44 6.44 4.48
CA GLY A 57 -12.41 5.50 3.92
C GLY A 57 -11.73 4.27 3.32
N LYS A 58 -10.64 4.48 2.58
CA LYS A 58 -9.85 3.38 1.99
C LYS A 58 -9.20 2.50 3.05
N PHE A 59 -8.67 3.11 4.11
CA PHE A 59 -8.15 2.35 5.25
C PHE A 59 -9.23 1.44 5.85
N LEU A 60 -10.42 1.99 6.13
CA LEU A 60 -11.52 1.23 6.74
C LEU A 60 -11.97 0.07 5.87
N LEU A 61 -12.07 0.27 4.55
CA LEU A 61 -12.43 -0.79 3.60
C LEU A 61 -11.42 -1.94 3.62
N ILE A 62 -10.13 -1.63 3.61
CA ILE A 62 -9.08 -2.64 3.60
C ILE A 62 -9.01 -3.36 4.96
N ASP A 63 -9.11 -2.61 6.05
CA ASP A 63 -9.14 -3.17 7.40
C ASP A 63 -10.34 -4.13 7.58
N TYR A 64 -11.52 -3.73 7.10
CA TYR A 64 -12.70 -4.60 7.08
C TYR A 64 -12.46 -5.86 6.24
N TYR A 65 -11.94 -5.71 5.02
CA TYR A 65 -11.61 -6.86 4.15
C TYR A 65 -10.66 -7.84 4.85
N LEU A 66 -9.60 -7.36 5.50
CA LEU A 66 -8.65 -8.20 6.22
C LEU A 66 -9.25 -8.91 7.44
N LYS A 67 -10.27 -8.30 8.09
CA LYS A 67 -10.96 -8.86 9.25
C LYS A 67 -11.96 -9.96 8.88
N GLN A 68 -12.68 -9.82 7.76
CA GLN A 68 -13.62 -10.83 7.24
C GLN A 68 -12.92 -12.08 6.70
N SER A 69 -11.66 -11.90 6.32
CA SER A 69 -10.79 -12.88 5.69
C SER A 69 -10.20 -13.94 6.65
N LYS A 70 -10.87 -14.19 7.79
CA LYS A 70 -10.49 -15.13 8.85
C LYS A 70 -11.02 -16.53 8.59
#